data_AF-A0A846TBW8-F1
#
_entry.id   AF-A0A846TBW8-F1
#
_cell.length_a   1.000
_cell.length_b   1.000
_cell.length_c   1.000
_cell.angle_alpha   90.00
_cell.angle_beta   90.00
_cell.angle_gamma   90.00
#
_symmetry.space_group_name_H-M   'P 1'
#
loop_
_entity.id
_entity.type
_entity.pdbx_description
1 polymer ?
#
loop_
_entity_poly.entity_id
_entity_poly.type
_entity_poly.pdbx_seq_one_letter_code
_entity_poly.pdbx_strand_id
1 'polypeptide(L)' 'MSLHLRTAVEKIKDHYIQHLIKSNMTNESEEELRKLTLTELKNLINRF' A
#
# COMPACT_ATOMS: atom_id res chain seq x y z
N MET A 1 4.65 21.39 2.71
CA MET A 1 4.52 20.24 1.77
C MET A 1 3.26 20.42 0.93
N SER A 2 3.39 20.42 -0.40
CA SER A 2 2.30 20.66 -1.34
C SER A 2 1.23 19.57 -1.23
N LEU A 3 -0.05 19.96 -1.11
CA LEU A 3 -1.21 19.07 -0.99
C LEU A 3 -1.18 17.92 -2.03
N HIS A 4 -0.78 18.26 -3.26
CA HIS A 4 -0.58 17.36 -4.39
C HIS A 4 0.31 16.16 -4.10
N LEU A 5 1.38 16.35 -3.33
CA LEU A 5 2.36 15.29 -3.03
C LEU A 5 1.77 14.30 -2.02
N ARG A 6 1.00 14.81 -1.05
CA ARG A 6 0.27 13.97 -0.09
C ARG A 6 -0.82 13.16 -0.78
N THR A 7 -1.59 13.77 -1.67
CA THR A 7 -2.63 13.07 -2.44
C THR A 7 -2.04 12.03 -3.40
N ALA A 8 -0.91 12.32 -4.04
CA ALA A 8 -0.22 11.35 -4.88
C ALA A 8 0.27 10.15 -4.05
N VAL A 9 0.88 10.42 -2.90
CA VAL A 9 1.33 9.39 -1.95
C VAL A 9 0.17 8.52 -1.47
N GLU A 10 -0.96 9.10 -1.10
CA GLU A 10 -2.16 8.36 -0.69
C GLU A 10 -2.71 7.49 -1.83
N LYS A 11 -2.82 8.01 -3.05
CA LYS A 11 -3.25 7.24 -4.22
C LYS A 11 -2.34 6.04 -4.52
N ILE A 12 -1.03 6.24 -4.40
CA ILE A 12 -0.05 5.16 -4.60
C ILE A 12 -0.20 4.10 -3.49
N LYS A 13 -0.42 4.54 -2.25
CA LYS A 13 -0.64 3.65 -1.11
C LYS A 13 -1.89 2.79 -1.32
N ASP A 14 -3.00 3.42 -1.68
CA ASP A 14 -4.25 2.74 -2.02
C ASP A 14 -4.08 1.73 -3.18
N HIS A 15 -3.34 2.12 -4.23
CA HIS A 15 -3.04 1.23 -5.34
C HIS A 15 -2.27 -0.02 -4.91
N TYR A 16 -1.25 0.13 -4.05
CA TYR A 16 -0.49 -1.02 -3.55
C TYR A 16 -1.32 -1.95 -2.66
N ILE A 17 -2.17 -1.40 -1.80
CA ILE A 17 -3.06 -2.18 -0.93
C ILE A 17 -4.04 -2.98 -1.78
N GLN A 18 -4.70 -2.34 -2.75
CA GLN A 18 -5.61 -3.00 -3.67
C GLN A 18 -4.91 -4.06 -4.52
N HIS A 19 -3.66 -3.83 -4.92
CA HIS A 19 -2.87 -4.82 -5.65
C HIS A 19 -2.55 -6.05 -4.79
N LEU A 20 -2.11 -5.85 -3.55
CA LEU A 20 -1.81 -6.94 -2.60
C LEU A 20 -3.04 -7.81 -2.30
N ILE A 21 -4.19 -7.17 -2.09
CA ILE A 21 -5.47 -7.84 -1.86
C ILE A 21 -5.91 -8.62 -3.10
N LYS A 22 -5.91 -7.98 -4.28
CA LYS A 22 -6.33 -8.63 -5.54
C LYS A 22 -5.42 -9.78 -5.96
N SER A 23 -4.12 -9.64 -5.73
CA SER A 23 -3.14 -10.68 -6.05
C SER A 23 -3.12 -11.81 -5.02
N ASN A 24 -3.96 -11.73 -3.98
CA ASN A 24 -4.01 -12.68 -2.86
C ASN A 24 -2.62 -12.93 -2.25
N MET A 25 -1.75 -11.91 -2.34
CA MET A 25 -0.35 -11.99 -1.90
C MET A 25 -0.27 -11.92 -0.37
N THR A 26 -1.27 -11.36 0.28
CA THR A 26 -1.31 -11.20 1.74
C THR A 26 -2.63 -11.69 2.31
N ASN A 27 -2.56 -12.50 3.38
CA ASN A 27 -3.71 -12.82 4.24
C ASN A 27 -4.01 -11.67 5.23
N GLU A 28 -3.25 -10.58 5.18
CA GLU A 28 -3.47 -9.39 6.00
C GLU A 28 -4.69 -8.62 5.49
N SER A 29 -5.58 -8.27 6.42
CA SER A 29 -6.75 -7.45 6.13
C SER A 29 -6.33 -6.07 5.62
N GLU A 30 -7.18 -5.45 4.80
CA GLU A 30 -6.99 -4.08 4.29
C GLU A 30 -6.64 -3.07 5.40
N GLU A 31 -7.20 -3.26 6.59
CA GLU A 31 -6.91 -2.45 7.79
C GLU A 31 -5.46 -2.54 8.26
N GLU A 32 -4.84 -3.71 8.21
CA GLU A 32 -3.43 -3.91 8.56
C GLU A 32 -2.54 -3.30 7.46
N LEU A 33 -2.89 -3.54 6.19
CA LEU A 33 -2.19 -2.95 5.05
C LEU A 33 -2.24 -1.40 5.04
N ARG A 34 -3.32 -0.80 5.55
CA ARG A 34 -3.44 0.67 5.68
C ARG A 34 -2.54 1.26 6.76
N LYS A 35 -2.25 0.51 7.83
CA LYS A 35 -1.35 0.93 8.92
C LYS A 35 0.11 0.95 8.47
N LEU A 36 0.49 0.07 7.54
CA LEU A 36 1.84 -0.01 6.99
C LEU A 36 2.21 1.24 6.19
N THR A 37 3.48 1.60 6.15
CA THR A 37 4.01 2.69 5.32
C THR A 37 4.17 2.25 3.86
N LEU A 38 4.32 3.22 2.94
CA LEU A 38 4.59 2.93 1.52
C LEU A 38 5.82 2.02 1.32
N THR A 39 6.85 2.20 2.15
CA THR A 39 8.07 1.41 2.11
C THR A 39 7.81 -0.04 2.53
N GLU A 40 6.99 -0.25 3.56
CA GLU A 40 6.61 -1.58 4.03
C GLU A 40 5.72 -2.31 3.03
N LEU A 41 4.74 -1.62 2.43
CA LEU A 41 3.92 -2.16 1.35
C LEU A 41 4.78 -2.55 0.14
N LYS A 42 5.73 -1.69 -0.24
CA LYS A 42 6.65 -1.98 -1.34
C LYS A 42 7.58 -3.16 -1.01
N ASN A 43 8.05 -3.27 0.24
CA ASN A 43 8.84 -4.41 0.69
C ASN A 43 8.03 -5.70 0.69
N LEU A 44 6.76 -5.67 1.10
CA LEU A 44 5.85 -6.82 1.04
C LEU A 44 5.68 -7.30 -0.41
N ILE A 45 5.39 -6.39 -1.34
CA ILE A 45 5.24 -6.73 -2.76
C ILE A 45 6.54 -7.31 -3.34
N ASN A 46 7.70 -6.75 -2.99
CA ASN A 46 8.99 -7.29 -3.44
C ASN A 46 9.38 -8.62 -2.77
N ARG A 47 8.71 -9.01 -1.68
CA ARG A 47 8.98 -10.25 -0.95
C ARG A 47 8.24 -11.46 -1.52
N PHE A 48 7.16 -11.21 -2.26
CA PHE A 48 6.38 -12.19 -3.00
C PHE A 48 6.77 -12.18 -4.48
#